data_AF-A0A1Y2GE27-F1
#
_entry.id   AF-A0A1Y2GE27-F1
#
_cell.length_a   1.000
_cell.length_b   1.000
_cell.length_c   1.000
_cell.angle_alpha   90.00
_cell.angle_beta   90.00
_cell.angle_gamma   90.00
#
_symmetry.space_group_name_H-M   'P 1'
#
loop_
_entity.id
_entity.type
_entity.pdbx_description
1 polymer ?
#
loop_
_entity_poly.entity_id
_entity_poly.type
_entity_poly.pdbx_seq_one_letter_code
_entity_poly.pdbx_strand_id
1 'polypeptide(L)'
;MSFVPPDPNVSYPIPPGQLPPGFVPPPPGTAVRGIPIVVPIGLEMLISPEGFPVFVPERSTAPPPYAASPPSASNSSPALSQQHQQQHQTPTLPSRHSTISLHHSSSNSYTGPPPPVPTVPTSHTSPPNLPYQMPVHSAPPGHHAPLTHATSSQAVPPVAGVASPPAALTFASIVTSFRTSSESGSAWTFYSLGLTQNPGQKEIVITLRQRPGSYSLDTIQPIMYNLYQQMNAHIQSSGGKPLGAGDVFPCRLNTPDLGPLDLAILLVHAPPECKGSLENKDVLYGLIATLDEMAVFSKYGAARTLTNMGNDLETWPIPLWSDWSRPSLLALHDFRGSLTEMVSVLPTKNIVATLDTISHRLTLVVSNSALELIQADLRKFPPAQPGVISDLARITFLLDLDAGAQAYLTWRSGQDGPAIFNARPNPTSFHGCWMSFSGINPHEEATVKEYIAPREDGIEVKMKGSTWERLYQAMISRTPAIVPVGSETLQLSYA
;
A
#
# COMPACT_ATOMS: atom_id res chain seq x y z
N MET A 1 30.93 9.95 1.63
CA MET A 1 31.94 8.92 1.94
C MET A 1 31.61 7.71 1.08
N SER A 2 32.51 7.29 0.19
CA SER A 2 32.29 6.15 -0.70
C SER A 2 32.44 4.85 0.08
N PHE A 3 31.38 4.04 0.11
CA PHE A 3 31.40 2.70 0.69
C PHE A 3 32.24 1.77 -0.22
N VAL A 4 33.27 1.16 0.35
CA VAL A 4 34.04 0.10 -0.31
C VAL A 4 33.59 -1.21 0.32
N PRO A 5 32.99 -2.15 -0.44
CA PRO A 5 32.56 -3.41 0.11
C PRO A 5 33.76 -4.24 0.60
N PRO A 6 33.62 -5.00 1.70
CA PRO A 6 34.69 -5.85 2.21
C PRO A 6 35.04 -6.99 1.24
N ASP A 7 36.31 -7.36 1.21
CA ASP A 7 36.85 -8.42 0.34
C ASP A 7 36.28 -9.78 0.78
N PRO A 8 35.60 -10.53 -0.11
CA PRO A 8 35.01 -11.83 0.22
C PRO A 8 36.03 -12.91 0.62
N ASN A 9 37.34 -12.66 0.45
CA ASN A 9 38.39 -13.58 0.84
C ASN A 9 39.04 -13.24 2.20
N VAL A 10 38.59 -12.18 2.87
CA VAL A 10 39.14 -11.74 4.16
C VAL A 10 38.21 -12.15 5.30
N SER A 11 38.70 -12.99 6.19
CA SER A 11 38.00 -13.32 7.44
C SER A 11 38.21 -12.21 8.46
N TYR A 12 37.12 -11.61 8.94
CA TYR A 12 37.16 -10.60 9.99
C TYR A 12 36.92 -11.26 11.35
N PRO A 13 37.83 -11.10 12.34
CA PRO A 13 37.63 -11.66 13.66
C PRO A 13 36.49 -10.93 14.40
N ILE A 14 35.58 -11.70 15.01
CA ILE A 14 34.54 -11.16 15.89
C ILE A 14 35.20 -10.77 17.23
N PRO A 15 35.04 -9.52 17.73
CA PRO A 15 35.57 -9.12 19.02
C PRO A 15 35.00 -9.98 20.16
N PRO A 16 35.81 -10.35 21.17
CA PRO A 16 35.33 -11.09 22.33
C PRO A 16 34.23 -10.31 23.07
N GLY A 17 33.07 -10.93 23.33
CA GLY A 17 32.02 -10.38 24.20
C GLY A 17 30.68 -10.02 23.54
N GLN A 18 30.50 -10.23 22.23
CA GLN A 18 29.26 -9.88 21.51
C GLN A 18 28.29 -11.04 21.21
N LEU A 19 28.55 -12.26 21.71
CA LEU A 19 27.67 -13.39 21.42
C LEU A 19 26.55 -13.51 22.48
N PRO A 20 25.28 -13.75 22.07
CA PRO A 20 24.18 -13.97 23.00
C PRO A 20 24.44 -15.18 23.93
N PRO A 21 23.93 -15.16 25.17
CA PRO A 21 23.98 -16.31 26.06
C PRO A 21 23.33 -17.54 25.38
N GLY A 22 24.09 -18.63 25.27
CA GLY A 22 23.63 -19.89 24.64
C GLY A 22 24.08 -20.09 23.19
N PHE A 23 24.79 -19.14 22.59
CA PHE A 23 25.39 -19.36 21.27
C PHE A 23 26.61 -20.29 21.36
N VAL A 24 26.51 -21.48 20.76
CA VAL A 24 27.64 -22.39 20.59
C VAL A 24 28.25 -22.11 19.20
N PRO A 25 29.46 -21.55 19.11
CA PRO A 25 30.09 -21.33 17.81
C PRO A 25 30.33 -22.68 17.12
N PRO A 26 30.19 -22.75 15.78
CA PRO A 26 30.46 -23.99 15.05
C PRO A 26 31.94 -24.39 15.21
N PRO A 27 32.28 -25.68 15.05
CA PRO A 27 33.65 -26.16 15.18
C PRO A 27 34.63 -25.38 14.27
N PRO A 28 35.87 -25.16 14.73
CA PRO A 28 36.91 -24.52 13.91
C PRO A 28 37.06 -25.24 12.56
N GLY A 29 36.95 -24.49 11.45
CA GLY A 29 36.98 -25.03 10.09
C GLY A 29 35.60 -25.17 9.41
N THR A 30 34.51 -24.85 10.10
CA THR A 30 33.17 -24.81 9.50
C THR A 30 32.98 -23.47 8.75
N ALA A 31 33.06 -23.50 7.43
CA ALA A 31 32.71 -22.34 6.61
C ALA A 31 31.20 -22.08 6.70
N VAL A 32 30.80 -21.00 7.38
CA VAL A 32 29.44 -20.45 7.26
C VAL A 32 29.36 -19.77 5.90
N ARG A 33 29.01 -20.55 4.87
CA ARG A 33 28.63 -19.98 3.58
C ARG A 33 27.31 -19.27 3.78
N GLY A 34 27.27 -17.95 3.57
CA GLY A 34 26.02 -17.29 3.22
C GLY A 34 25.45 -18.06 2.03
N ILE A 35 24.25 -18.61 2.18
CA ILE A 35 23.59 -19.36 1.12
C ILE A 35 23.01 -18.31 0.17
N PRO A 36 23.53 -18.10 -1.05
CA PRO A 36 22.82 -17.33 -2.04
C PRO A 36 21.53 -18.08 -2.36
N ILE A 37 20.39 -17.51 -1.98
CA ILE A 37 19.11 -17.95 -2.53
C ILE A 37 19.00 -17.30 -3.90
N VAL A 38 19.42 -18.04 -4.92
CA VAL A 38 19.15 -17.67 -6.32
C VAL A 38 17.65 -17.87 -6.54
N VAL A 39 16.89 -16.78 -6.41
CA VAL A 39 15.52 -16.75 -6.90
C VAL A 39 15.62 -16.67 -8.43
N PRO A 40 14.92 -17.52 -9.21
CA PRO A 40 14.93 -17.46 -10.67
C PRO A 40 14.03 -16.30 -11.15
N ILE A 41 14.42 -15.09 -10.79
CA ILE A 41 13.99 -13.81 -11.32
C ILE A 41 15.31 -13.09 -11.56
N GLY A 42 15.49 -12.27 -12.59
CA GLY A 42 16.76 -11.56 -12.88
C GLY A 42 17.21 -10.54 -11.81
N LEU A 43 16.87 -10.74 -10.54
CA LEU A 43 17.19 -9.94 -9.37
C LEU A 43 17.88 -10.84 -8.34
N GLU A 44 19.10 -10.49 -7.94
CA GLU A 44 19.76 -11.14 -6.80
C GLU A 44 19.10 -10.64 -5.50
N MET A 45 18.58 -11.57 -4.70
CA MET A 45 18.17 -11.29 -3.33
C MET A 45 19.38 -11.55 -2.43
N LEU A 46 19.95 -10.49 -1.87
CA LEU A 46 21.04 -10.60 -0.91
C LEU A 46 20.46 -10.52 0.52
N ILE A 47 20.94 -11.40 1.40
CA ILE A 47 20.72 -11.26 2.83
C ILE A 47 21.88 -10.38 3.34
N SER A 48 21.56 -9.22 3.91
CA SER A 48 22.56 -8.34 4.50
C SER A 48 23.27 -9.05 5.68
N PRO A 49 24.48 -8.60 6.09
CA PRO A 49 25.16 -9.14 7.28
C PRO A 49 24.31 -9.11 8.55
N GLU A 50 23.31 -8.23 8.60
CA GLU A 50 22.33 -8.06 9.68
C GLU A 50 21.07 -8.94 9.53
N GLY A 51 20.95 -9.71 8.45
CA GLY A 51 19.86 -10.69 8.24
C GLY A 51 18.66 -10.19 7.45
N PHE A 52 18.72 -9.01 6.80
CA PHE A 52 17.60 -8.45 6.04
C PHE A 52 17.68 -8.78 4.54
N PRO A 53 16.57 -9.19 3.91
CA PRO A 53 16.54 -9.37 2.46
C PRO A 53 16.55 -8.01 1.73
N VAL A 54 17.51 -7.82 0.84
CA VAL A 54 17.64 -6.63 -0.03
C VAL A 54 17.59 -7.09 -1.49
N PHE A 55 16.70 -6.49 -2.27
CA PHE A 55 16.64 -6.70 -3.72
C PHE A 55 17.69 -5.83 -4.42
N VAL A 56 18.57 -6.46 -5.20
CA VAL A 56 19.55 -5.73 -6.00
C VAL A 56 18.99 -5.53 -7.42
N PRO A 57 18.84 -4.29 -7.91
CA PRO A 57 18.45 -4.05 -9.30
C PRO A 57 19.47 -4.69 -10.25
N GLU A 58 18.98 -5.22 -11.37
CA GLU A 58 19.81 -5.77 -12.45
C GLU A 58 20.83 -4.71 -12.91
N ARG A 59 22.13 -5.04 -12.86
CA ARG A 59 23.17 -4.16 -13.42
C ARG A 59 22.92 -4.05 -14.91
N SER A 60 22.46 -2.87 -15.36
CA SER A 60 22.46 -2.52 -16.78
C SER A 60 23.88 -2.68 -17.33
N THR A 61 24.11 -3.70 -18.14
CA THR A 61 25.33 -3.90 -18.92
C THR A 61 25.32 -2.93 -20.10
N ALA A 62 25.30 -1.63 -19.81
CA ALA A 62 25.66 -0.63 -20.81
C ALA A 62 27.15 -0.84 -21.16
N PRO A 63 27.51 -1.01 -22.44
CA PRO A 63 28.91 -1.11 -22.82
C PRO A 63 29.64 0.19 -22.44
N PRO A 64 30.91 0.10 -21.98
CA PRO A 64 31.65 1.28 -21.57
C PRO A 64 31.81 2.25 -22.75
N PRO A 65 31.74 3.58 -22.52
CA PRO A 65 32.03 4.55 -23.57
C PRO A 65 33.49 4.37 -24.01
N TYR A 66 33.67 4.33 -25.33
CA TYR A 66 34.95 4.23 -26.02
C TYR A 66 36.01 5.15 -25.39
N ALA A 67 37.13 4.53 -24.98
CA ALA A 67 38.33 5.23 -24.57
C ALA A 67 38.87 6.04 -25.77
N ALA A 68 39.08 7.34 -25.56
CA ALA A 68 39.75 8.22 -26.51
C ALA A 68 41.19 7.71 -26.76
N SER A 69 41.53 7.48 -28.02
CA SER A 69 42.91 7.21 -28.44
C SER A 69 43.72 8.52 -28.54
N PRO A 70 45.04 8.48 -28.28
CA PRO A 70 45.89 9.66 -28.25
C PRO A 70 46.22 10.20 -29.66
N PRO A 71 46.70 11.45 -29.78
CA PRO A 71 46.92 12.08 -31.08
C PRO A 71 48.18 11.53 -31.74
N SER A 72 48.05 11.09 -32.98
CA SER A 72 49.18 10.76 -33.85
C SER A 72 49.46 11.94 -34.78
N ALA A 73 50.74 12.34 -34.82
CA ALA A 73 51.26 13.46 -35.58
C ALA A 73 51.32 13.18 -37.10
N SER A 74 51.04 14.24 -37.85
CA SER A 74 51.52 14.62 -39.20
C SER A 74 52.28 13.59 -40.07
N ASN A 75 51.82 13.41 -41.32
CA ASN A 75 52.63 13.78 -42.50
C ASN A 75 51.83 13.83 -43.83
N SER A 76 52.19 14.86 -44.60
CA SER A 76 51.97 15.30 -45.99
C SER A 76 51.67 14.30 -47.14
N SER A 77 50.66 14.64 -47.97
CA SER A 77 50.62 14.91 -49.45
C SER A 77 51.45 14.09 -50.48
N PRO A 78 51.20 14.17 -51.82
CA PRO A 78 49.94 14.11 -52.60
C PRO A 78 50.01 13.36 -53.98
N ALA A 79 48.82 13.12 -54.59
CA ALA A 79 48.42 13.24 -56.02
C ALA A 79 48.88 12.31 -57.20
N LEU A 80 47.95 12.22 -58.19
CA LEU A 80 47.98 11.76 -59.60
C LEU A 80 48.02 10.23 -59.87
N SER A 81 47.40 9.61 -60.89
CA SER A 81 46.44 9.95 -61.97
C SER A 81 46.19 8.71 -62.86
N GLN A 82 45.07 8.72 -63.60
CA GLN A 82 44.77 7.99 -64.87
C GLN A 82 44.57 6.45 -64.88
N GLN A 83 43.88 5.77 -65.82
CA GLN A 83 42.82 6.01 -66.83
C GLN A 83 42.81 4.76 -67.77
N HIS A 84 41.67 4.11 -68.06
CA HIS A 84 41.25 3.43 -69.34
C HIS A 84 40.10 2.42 -69.08
N GLN A 85 38.88 2.61 -69.64
CA GLN A 85 38.31 2.08 -70.92
C GLN A 85 37.93 0.58 -70.86
N GLN A 86 36.81 0.03 -71.38
CA GLN A 86 35.84 0.43 -72.43
C GLN A 86 34.57 -0.49 -72.40
N GLN A 87 33.39 0.08 -72.75
CA GLN A 87 32.25 -0.38 -73.61
C GLN A 87 31.59 -1.79 -73.43
N HIS A 88 30.26 -2.01 -73.52
CA HIS A 88 29.29 -1.63 -74.57
C HIS A 88 27.79 -1.81 -74.17
N GLN A 89 26.94 -0.93 -74.76
CA GLN A 89 25.58 -1.11 -75.35
C GLN A 89 24.25 -1.14 -74.53
N THR A 90 23.39 -0.19 -74.93
CA THR A 90 21.97 0.19 -74.68
C THR A 90 20.96 -0.64 -75.51
N PRO A 91 19.60 -0.37 -75.59
CA PRO A 91 18.66 0.53 -74.86
C PRO A 91 17.38 -0.24 -74.36
N THR A 92 16.33 0.25 -73.67
CA THR A 92 15.36 1.35 -73.91
C THR A 92 14.45 1.57 -72.67
N LEU A 93 14.15 2.84 -72.36
CA LEU A 93 13.09 3.39 -71.47
C LEU A 93 11.77 3.60 -72.28
N PRO A 94 10.61 4.11 -71.75
CA PRO A 94 10.37 4.75 -70.44
C PRO A 94 9.07 4.37 -69.68
N SER A 95 9.08 4.54 -68.36
CA SER A 95 7.87 4.88 -67.59
C SER A 95 8.20 5.99 -66.58
N ARG A 96 7.38 7.05 -66.62
CA ARG A 96 7.59 8.31 -65.91
C ARG A 96 7.13 8.23 -64.45
N HIS A 97 7.95 8.84 -63.60
CA HIS A 97 7.73 9.18 -62.20
C HIS A 97 6.71 10.32 -62.00
N SER A 98 6.08 10.33 -60.82
CA SER A 98 5.76 11.56 -60.10
C SER A 98 6.32 11.45 -58.68
N THR A 99 7.10 12.45 -58.33
CA THR A 99 7.97 12.56 -57.14
C THR A 99 7.25 13.41 -56.09
N ILE A 100 7.19 12.96 -54.84
CA ILE A 100 6.91 13.83 -53.68
C ILE A 100 8.15 13.81 -52.79
N SER A 101 8.71 15.01 -52.60
CA SER A 101 9.90 15.30 -51.81
C SER A 101 9.59 15.28 -50.31
N LEU A 102 10.42 14.60 -49.52
CA LEU A 102 10.52 14.74 -48.07
C LEU A 102 11.75 15.61 -47.76
N HIS A 103 11.53 16.76 -47.13
CA HIS A 103 12.58 17.62 -46.61
C HIS A 103 13.08 17.09 -45.26
N HIS A 104 14.38 16.80 -45.20
CA HIS A 104 15.15 16.73 -43.97
C HIS A 104 15.25 18.12 -43.32
N SER A 105 15.08 18.18 -42.00
CA SER A 105 15.44 19.34 -41.17
C SER A 105 16.50 18.90 -40.18
N SER A 106 17.69 19.47 -40.34
CA SER A 106 18.88 19.31 -39.52
C SER A 106 18.81 20.18 -38.26
N SER A 107 19.37 19.64 -37.18
CA SER A 107 19.61 20.29 -35.90
C SER A 107 20.78 21.29 -35.99
N ASN A 108 20.53 22.54 -35.57
CA ASN A 108 21.58 23.52 -35.28
C ASN A 108 21.60 23.79 -33.77
N SER A 109 22.75 23.54 -33.15
CA SER A 109 23.07 23.90 -31.78
C SER A 109 23.44 25.39 -31.70
N TYR A 110 22.63 26.16 -30.97
CA TYR A 110 22.92 27.55 -30.61
C TYR A 110 23.31 27.61 -29.13
N THR A 111 24.54 28.06 -28.85
CA THR A 111 25.04 28.42 -27.52
C THR A 111 24.92 29.94 -27.35
N GLY A 112 23.86 30.39 -26.67
CA GLY A 112 23.68 31.77 -26.25
C GLY A 112 23.40 31.85 -24.74
N PRO A 113 23.85 32.92 -24.05
CA PRO A 113 23.61 33.09 -22.61
C PRO A 113 22.12 33.27 -22.31
N PRO A 114 21.64 32.84 -21.13
CA PRO A 114 20.22 32.82 -20.81
C PRO A 114 19.65 34.26 -20.69
N PRO A 115 18.40 34.48 -21.15
CA PRO A 115 17.72 35.76 -20.96
C PRO A 115 17.35 35.99 -19.48
N PRO A 116 17.23 37.26 -19.05
CA PRO A 116 16.85 37.59 -17.68
C PRO A 116 15.41 37.18 -17.37
N VAL A 117 15.21 36.67 -16.15
CA VAL A 117 13.94 36.18 -15.61
C VAL A 117 12.95 37.36 -15.42
N PRO A 118 11.70 37.26 -15.90
CA PRO A 118 10.67 38.26 -15.59
C PRO A 118 10.26 38.16 -14.13
N THR A 119 10.27 39.29 -13.43
CA THR A 119 9.71 39.45 -12.09
C THR A 119 8.18 39.38 -12.17
N VAL A 120 7.58 38.37 -11.53
CA VAL A 120 6.12 38.21 -11.42
C VAL A 120 5.63 38.98 -10.19
N PRO A 121 4.57 39.79 -10.29
CA PRO A 121 4.00 40.50 -9.13
C PRO A 121 3.29 39.51 -8.18
N THR A 122 3.59 39.64 -6.90
CA THR A 122 2.94 38.93 -5.79
C THR A 122 1.50 39.42 -5.61
N SER A 123 0.54 38.70 -6.20
CA SER A 123 -0.86 38.79 -5.80
C SER A 123 -1.17 37.71 -4.76
N HIS A 124 -1.52 38.15 -3.55
CA HIS A 124 -2.09 37.31 -2.51
C HIS A 124 -3.42 36.70 -2.98
N THR A 125 -3.40 35.43 -3.39
CA THR A 125 -4.59 34.60 -3.52
C THR A 125 -4.76 33.77 -2.26
N SER A 126 -5.81 34.08 -1.50
CA SER A 126 -6.32 33.28 -0.40
C SER A 126 -6.64 31.84 -0.86
N PRO A 127 -6.42 30.82 -0.01
CA PRO A 127 -6.76 29.44 -0.36
C PRO A 127 -8.29 29.25 -0.48
N PRO A 128 -8.74 28.29 -1.30
CA PRO A 128 -10.15 28.04 -1.52
C PRO A 128 -10.82 27.47 -0.26
N ASN A 129 -11.87 28.15 0.21
CA ASN A 129 -12.82 27.66 1.19
C ASN A 129 -13.47 26.36 0.67
N LEU A 130 -13.26 25.25 1.37
CA LEU A 130 -14.08 24.04 1.23
C LEU A 130 -15.43 24.26 1.94
N PRO A 131 -16.59 24.02 1.30
CA PRO A 131 -17.87 24.21 1.95
C PRO A 131 -18.28 22.92 2.67
N TYR A 132 -17.99 22.82 3.96
CA TYR A 132 -18.75 21.96 4.87
C TYR A 132 -19.48 22.86 5.87
N GLN A 133 -20.68 23.30 5.49
CA GLN A 133 -21.63 23.90 6.43
C GLN A 133 -22.44 22.78 7.09
N MET A 134 -22.31 22.67 8.41
CA MET A 134 -23.19 21.87 9.26
C MET A 134 -24.58 22.54 9.33
N PRO A 135 -25.70 21.82 9.18
CA PRO A 135 -27.03 22.39 9.40
C PRO A 135 -27.26 22.64 10.90
N VAL A 136 -27.50 23.90 11.25
CA VAL A 136 -28.06 24.30 12.56
C VAL A 136 -29.58 24.22 12.43
N HIS A 137 -30.22 23.24 13.04
CA HIS A 137 -31.68 23.21 13.19
C HIS A 137 -32.09 23.66 14.59
N SER A 138 -32.72 24.83 14.62
CA SER A 138 -33.47 25.42 15.72
C SER A 138 -34.89 24.80 15.83
N ALA A 139 -35.40 24.80 17.07
CA ALA A 139 -36.56 24.08 17.63
C ALA A 139 -37.96 24.37 17.02
N PRO A 140 -39.02 23.68 17.51
CA PRO A 140 -39.97 24.45 18.35
C PRO A 140 -40.56 23.71 19.58
N PRO A 141 -41.21 24.46 20.51
CA PRO A 141 -41.64 24.01 21.83
C PRO A 141 -43.08 23.46 21.84
N GLY A 142 -43.39 22.58 22.80
CA GLY A 142 -44.73 22.02 22.98
C GLY A 142 -45.16 22.02 24.45
N HIS A 143 -46.33 22.60 24.70
CA HIS A 143 -46.92 23.02 25.97
C HIS A 143 -47.41 21.90 26.92
N HIS A 144 -47.46 22.24 28.21
CA HIS A 144 -48.25 21.62 29.28
C HIS A 144 -49.77 21.77 29.07
N ALA A 145 -50.59 20.75 29.42
CA ALA A 145 -51.65 20.82 30.45
C ALA A 145 -52.39 19.46 30.67
N PRO A 146 -53.12 19.27 31.79
CA PRO A 146 -53.43 17.97 32.43
C PRO A 146 -54.89 17.48 32.26
N LEU A 147 -55.19 16.23 32.65
CA LEU A 147 -56.44 15.84 33.34
C LEU A 147 -56.45 14.36 33.80
N THR A 148 -57.14 14.16 34.93
CA THR A 148 -57.32 12.99 35.79
C THR A 148 -58.50 12.10 35.40
N HIS A 149 -58.39 10.77 35.56
CA HIS A 149 -59.23 9.87 36.40
C HIS A 149 -59.26 8.39 35.97
N ALA A 150 -58.85 7.54 36.91
CA ALA A 150 -59.49 6.31 37.45
C ALA A 150 -60.01 5.14 36.58
N THR A 151 -59.48 3.96 36.96
CA THR A 151 -60.11 2.63 37.14
C THR A 151 -60.68 1.87 35.94
N SER A 152 -60.04 0.75 35.58
CA SER A 152 -60.63 -0.59 35.76
C SER A 152 -59.56 -1.67 35.55
N SER A 153 -59.56 -2.64 36.44
CA SER A 153 -58.65 -3.78 36.47
C SER A 153 -59.13 -4.83 35.46
N GLN A 154 -58.33 -5.11 34.44
CA GLN A 154 -58.40 -6.34 33.67
C GLN A 154 -56.99 -6.92 33.54
N ALA A 155 -56.87 -8.20 33.88
CA ALA A 155 -55.63 -8.95 33.82
C ALA A 155 -55.14 -9.01 32.36
N VAL A 156 -54.08 -8.25 32.08
CA VAL A 156 -53.34 -8.30 30.82
C VAL A 156 -52.44 -9.54 30.86
N PRO A 157 -52.40 -10.37 29.80
CA PRO A 157 -51.44 -11.47 29.68
C PRO A 157 -50.00 -10.92 29.79
N PRO A 158 -49.00 -11.73 30.19
CA PRO A 158 -47.63 -11.25 30.41
C PRO A 158 -47.15 -10.51 29.16
N VAL A 159 -47.00 -9.19 29.30
CA VAL A 159 -46.43 -8.32 28.29
C VAL A 159 -45.02 -8.85 28.03
N ALA A 160 -44.78 -9.24 26.79
CA ALA A 160 -43.48 -9.61 26.28
C ALA A 160 -42.44 -8.56 26.72
N GLY A 161 -41.32 -9.06 27.23
CA GLY A 161 -40.19 -8.36 27.81
C GLY A 161 -40.22 -6.85 27.72
N VAL A 162 -40.34 -6.19 28.89
CA VAL A 162 -39.81 -4.84 29.06
C VAL A 162 -38.37 -4.91 28.56
N ALA A 163 -38.11 -4.32 27.39
CA ALA A 163 -36.77 -4.22 26.85
C ALA A 163 -35.93 -3.59 27.96
N SER A 164 -34.97 -4.36 28.50
CA SER A 164 -33.99 -3.83 29.43
C SER A 164 -33.47 -2.52 28.85
N PRO A 165 -33.41 -1.43 29.64
CA PRO A 165 -32.86 -0.18 29.13
C PRO A 165 -31.51 -0.50 28.46
N PRO A 166 -31.23 0.06 27.26
CA PRO A 166 -30.01 -0.24 26.54
C PRO A 166 -28.85 -0.06 27.51
N ALA A 167 -28.03 -1.11 27.68
CA ALA A 167 -26.95 -1.07 28.65
C ALA A 167 -26.09 0.15 28.31
N ALA A 168 -25.80 1.00 29.30
CA ALA A 168 -25.06 2.22 29.04
C ALA A 168 -23.73 1.89 28.35
N LEU A 169 -23.40 2.65 27.31
CA LEU A 169 -22.08 2.55 26.68
C LEU A 169 -21.02 2.83 27.76
N THR A 170 -20.15 1.87 27.98
CA THR A 170 -19.04 1.94 28.93
C THR A 170 -17.76 1.46 28.25
N PHE A 171 -16.66 1.40 28.99
CA PHE A 171 -15.45 0.74 28.52
C PHE A 171 -14.74 0.05 29.67
N ALA A 172 -13.91 -0.94 29.33
CA ALA A 172 -12.94 -1.53 30.25
C ALA A 172 -11.52 -1.07 29.86
N SER A 173 -10.62 -0.96 30.82
CA SER A 173 -9.21 -0.67 30.56
C SER A 173 -8.29 -1.69 31.22
N ILE A 174 -7.25 -2.12 30.52
CA ILE A 174 -6.15 -2.93 31.06
C ILE A 174 -4.81 -2.28 30.74
N VAL A 175 -3.78 -2.61 31.51
CA VAL A 175 -2.40 -2.27 31.15
C VAL A 175 -1.80 -3.40 30.32
N THR A 176 -1.29 -3.07 29.15
CA THR A 176 -0.53 -3.98 28.29
C THR A 176 0.92 -3.52 28.21
N SER A 177 1.84 -4.46 27.99
CA SER A 177 3.22 -4.13 27.62
C SER A 177 3.40 -4.33 26.11
N PHE A 178 4.30 -3.55 25.52
CA PHE A 178 4.73 -3.72 24.14
C PHE A 178 6.25 -3.68 24.06
N ARG A 179 6.78 -4.26 22.98
CA ARG A 179 8.21 -4.31 22.69
C ARG A 179 8.42 -4.14 21.19
N THR A 180 9.36 -3.29 20.84
CA THR A 180 9.93 -3.11 19.50
C THR A 180 11.42 -3.53 19.55
N SER A 181 12.16 -3.37 18.44
CA SER A 181 13.61 -3.58 18.47
C SER A 181 14.34 -2.52 19.30
N SER A 182 13.85 -1.28 19.30
CA SER A 182 14.48 -0.13 19.98
C SER A 182 13.96 0.13 21.39
N GLU A 183 12.73 -0.27 21.71
CA GLU A 183 12.10 0.09 22.98
C GLU A 183 11.17 -0.99 23.55
N SER A 184 10.93 -0.90 24.86
CA SER A 184 9.83 -1.57 25.53
C SER A 184 9.06 -0.56 26.37
N GLY A 185 7.76 -0.76 26.48
CA GLY A 185 6.88 0.21 27.12
C GLY A 185 5.61 -0.42 27.67
N SER A 186 4.82 0.42 28.33
CA SER A 186 3.47 0.08 28.78
C SER A 186 2.45 0.92 28.01
N ALA A 187 1.25 0.39 27.86
CA ALA A 187 0.13 1.03 27.21
C ALA A 187 -1.15 0.77 28.01
N TRP A 188 -2.12 1.68 27.93
CA TRP A 188 -3.49 1.39 28.34
C TRP A 188 -4.27 0.91 27.14
N THR A 189 -4.92 -0.23 27.26
CA THR A 189 -5.84 -0.72 26.23
C THR A 189 -7.27 -0.53 26.71
N PHE A 190 -8.04 0.24 25.94
CA PHE A 190 -9.44 0.55 26.17
C PHE A 190 -10.30 -0.32 25.26
N TYR A 191 -11.38 -0.84 25.83
CA TYR A 191 -12.33 -1.72 25.16
C TYR A 191 -13.73 -1.13 25.29
N SER A 192 -14.39 -0.80 24.19
CA SER A 192 -15.80 -0.43 24.28
C SER A 192 -16.64 -1.60 24.79
N LEU A 193 -17.71 -1.26 25.51
CA LEU A 193 -18.72 -2.19 25.98
C LEU A 193 -20.10 -1.58 25.70
N GLY A 194 -20.81 -2.15 24.73
CA GLY A 194 -22.17 -1.75 24.37
C GLY A 194 -22.33 -1.21 22.95
N LEU A 195 -21.24 -1.04 22.17
CA LEU A 195 -21.38 -0.66 20.75
C LEU A 195 -22.15 -1.73 19.95
N THR A 196 -22.01 -2.99 20.36
CA THR A 196 -22.72 -4.16 19.82
C THR A 196 -24.24 -4.12 19.94
N GLN A 197 -24.80 -3.15 20.67
CA GLN A 197 -26.24 -2.91 20.68
C GLN A 197 -26.75 -2.39 19.32
N ASN A 198 -25.87 -1.78 18.53
CA ASN A 198 -26.16 -1.44 17.16
C ASN A 198 -25.98 -2.71 16.30
N PRO A 199 -26.99 -3.15 15.53
CA PRO A 199 -26.90 -4.38 14.73
C PRO A 199 -25.67 -4.41 13.81
N GLY A 200 -24.86 -5.47 13.92
CA GLY A 200 -23.67 -5.66 13.10
C GLY A 200 -22.45 -4.84 13.52
N GLN A 201 -22.56 -3.97 14.52
CA GLN A 201 -21.41 -3.24 15.06
C GLN A 201 -20.57 -4.14 15.96
N LYS A 202 -19.25 -4.13 15.75
CA LYS A 202 -18.27 -4.78 16.62
C LYS A 202 -17.84 -3.85 17.75
N GLU A 203 -17.39 -4.40 18.87
CA GLU A 203 -16.68 -3.57 19.87
C GLU A 203 -15.34 -3.08 19.28
N ILE A 204 -14.87 -1.93 19.74
CA ILE A 204 -13.66 -1.26 19.26
C ILE A 204 -12.63 -1.21 20.38
N VAL A 205 -11.40 -1.60 20.05
CA VAL A 205 -10.24 -1.64 20.94
C VAL A 205 -9.26 -0.55 20.55
N ILE A 206 -8.81 0.27 21.50
CA ILE A 206 -7.77 1.28 21.26
C ILE A 206 -6.69 1.11 22.33
N THR A 207 -5.45 0.93 21.89
CA THR A 207 -4.29 0.87 22.80
C THR A 207 -3.49 2.17 22.70
N LEU A 208 -3.30 2.85 23.83
CA LEU A 208 -2.58 4.11 23.93
C LEU A 208 -1.31 3.94 24.76
N ARG A 209 -0.16 4.31 24.22
CA ARG A 209 1.14 4.30 24.90
C ARG A 209 1.13 5.16 26.16
N GLN A 210 1.66 4.60 27.25
CA GLN A 210 1.95 5.34 28.48
C GLN A 210 3.28 6.08 28.31
N ARG A 211 3.25 7.39 28.51
CA ARG A 211 4.47 8.19 28.63
C ARG A 211 4.77 8.43 30.12
N PRO A 212 5.93 7.97 30.64
CA PRO A 212 6.28 8.18 32.04
C PRO A 212 6.18 9.67 32.42
N GLY A 213 5.44 9.96 33.50
CA GLY A 213 5.31 11.31 34.04
C GLY A 213 4.41 12.26 33.24
N SER A 214 3.78 11.84 32.14
CA SER A 214 2.98 12.74 31.29
C SER A 214 1.51 12.80 31.69
N TYR A 215 0.88 11.66 32.01
CA TYR A 215 -0.56 11.61 32.32
C TYR A 215 -0.92 10.32 33.10
N SER A 216 -2.02 10.37 33.88
CA SER A 216 -2.58 9.23 34.62
C SER A 216 -3.79 8.63 33.91
N LEU A 217 -4.14 7.39 34.24
CA LEU A 217 -5.33 6.73 33.70
C LEU A 217 -6.62 7.57 33.93
N ASP A 218 -6.77 8.17 35.11
CA ASP A 218 -7.93 9.00 35.47
C ASP A 218 -8.10 10.21 34.55
N THR A 219 -7.01 10.73 33.98
CA THR A 219 -7.03 11.87 33.06
C THR A 219 -7.42 11.42 31.64
N ILE A 220 -7.09 10.18 31.28
CA ILE A 220 -7.23 9.63 29.92
C ILE A 220 -8.59 8.98 29.73
N GLN A 221 -9.12 8.33 30.77
CA GLN A 221 -10.40 7.63 30.77
C GLN A 221 -11.57 8.48 30.23
N PRO A 222 -11.77 9.75 30.67
CA PRO A 222 -12.84 10.59 30.14
C PRO A 222 -12.71 10.87 28.64
N ILE A 223 -11.49 10.99 28.12
CA ILE A 223 -11.22 11.25 26.69
C ILE A 223 -11.63 10.03 25.86
N MET A 224 -11.24 8.83 26.29
CA MET A 224 -11.62 7.58 25.61
C MET A 224 -13.12 7.31 25.71
N TYR A 225 -13.73 7.58 26.86
CA TYR A 225 -15.19 7.52 27.03
C TYR A 225 -15.90 8.41 26.00
N ASN A 226 -15.48 9.67 25.89
CA ASN A 226 -16.05 10.62 24.96
C ASN A 226 -15.85 10.18 23.49
N LEU A 227 -14.69 9.60 23.15
CA LEU A 227 -14.44 9.07 21.81
C LEU A 227 -15.43 7.95 21.45
N TYR A 228 -15.65 6.98 22.34
CA TYR A 228 -16.64 5.93 22.08
C TYR A 228 -18.07 6.46 22.00
N GLN A 229 -18.42 7.48 22.80
CA GLN A 229 -19.71 8.15 22.70
C GLN A 229 -19.89 8.83 21.33
N GLN A 230 -18.85 9.49 20.82
CA GLN A 230 -18.88 10.08 19.48
C GLN A 230 -19.07 9.02 18.38
N MET A 231 -18.38 7.87 18.47
CA MET A 231 -18.56 6.76 17.53
C MET A 231 -19.97 6.19 17.59
N ASN A 232 -20.52 5.97 18.79
CA ASN A 232 -21.89 5.48 18.94
C ASN A 232 -22.92 6.47 18.39
N ALA A 233 -22.76 7.76 18.68
CA ALA A 233 -23.62 8.81 18.13
C ALA A 233 -23.55 8.86 16.60
N HIS A 234 -22.35 8.67 16.02
CA HIS A 234 -22.18 8.57 14.57
C HIS A 234 -22.97 7.39 13.99
N ILE A 235 -22.85 6.19 14.57
CA ILE A 235 -23.59 4.99 14.14
C ILE A 235 -25.11 5.22 14.23
N GLN A 236 -25.59 5.83 15.32
CA GLN A 236 -27.00 6.15 15.47
C GLN A 236 -27.49 7.16 14.41
N SER A 237 -26.71 8.22 14.18
CA SER A 237 -27.04 9.26 13.19
C SER A 237 -26.99 8.78 11.74
N SER A 238 -26.21 7.73 11.47
CA SER A 238 -26.10 7.10 10.14
C SER A 238 -27.17 6.03 9.88
N GLY A 239 -28.22 5.98 10.70
CA GLY A 239 -29.30 5.00 10.58
C GLY A 239 -28.90 3.60 11.06
N GLY A 240 -27.93 3.51 11.96
CA GLY A 240 -27.39 2.24 12.47
C GLY A 240 -26.34 1.61 11.55
N LYS A 241 -25.75 2.36 10.61
CA LYS A 241 -24.68 1.83 9.76
C LYS A 241 -23.44 1.57 10.62
N PRO A 242 -22.95 0.33 10.70
CA PRO A 242 -21.79 0.00 11.53
C PRO A 242 -20.51 0.58 10.96
N LEU A 243 -19.57 0.87 11.84
CA LEU A 243 -18.16 1.10 11.52
C LEU A 243 -17.49 -0.26 11.29
N GLY A 244 -16.75 -0.39 10.18
CA GLY A 244 -16.06 -1.61 9.77
C GLY A 244 -14.54 -1.45 9.66
N ALA A 245 -13.85 -2.55 9.38
CA ALA A 245 -12.45 -2.51 8.99
C ALA A 245 -12.29 -1.74 7.66
N GLY A 246 -11.21 -0.96 7.55
CA GLY A 246 -10.97 -0.05 6.45
C GLY A 246 -11.77 1.26 6.53
N ASP A 247 -12.54 1.50 7.61
CA ASP A 247 -13.18 2.80 7.85
C ASP A 247 -12.25 3.75 8.62
N VAL A 248 -12.52 5.04 8.44
CA VAL A 248 -11.84 6.14 9.10
C VAL A 248 -12.87 6.92 9.91
N PHE A 249 -12.57 7.17 11.18
CA PHE A 249 -13.39 8.00 12.06
C PHE A 249 -12.63 9.28 12.46
N PRO A 250 -12.86 10.41 11.78
CA PRO A 250 -12.28 11.70 12.17
C PRO A 250 -12.81 12.11 13.56
N CYS A 251 -11.93 12.59 14.42
CA CYS A 251 -12.31 12.99 15.77
C CYS A 251 -11.45 14.15 16.27
N ARG A 252 -11.97 14.87 17.27
CA ARG A 252 -11.21 15.88 18.01
C ARG A 252 -11.04 15.41 19.44
N LEU A 253 -9.80 15.15 19.84
CA LEU A 253 -9.46 14.70 21.19
C LEU A 253 -8.89 15.88 21.98
N ASN A 254 -9.42 16.13 23.18
CA ASN A 254 -8.85 17.12 24.09
C ASN A 254 -7.77 16.45 24.95
N THR A 255 -6.52 16.42 24.47
CA THR A 255 -5.44 15.72 25.17
C THR A 255 -4.90 16.54 26.34
N PRO A 256 -4.39 15.90 27.40
CA PRO A 256 -3.94 16.63 28.60
C PRO A 256 -2.71 17.51 28.37
N ASP A 257 -1.86 17.12 27.42
CA ASP A 257 -0.53 17.66 27.19
C ASP A 257 -0.45 18.64 26.02
N LEU A 258 -1.26 18.42 24.98
CA LEU A 258 -1.26 19.21 23.74
C LEU A 258 -2.56 19.98 23.52
N GLY A 259 -3.56 19.77 24.39
CA GLY A 259 -4.88 20.37 24.25
C GLY A 259 -5.69 19.74 23.12
N PRO A 260 -6.59 20.50 22.47
CA PRO A 260 -7.44 19.95 21.42
C PRO A 260 -6.64 19.60 20.16
N LEU A 261 -6.65 18.31 19.79
CA LEU A 261 -6.03 17.77 18.57
C LEU A 261 -7.10 17.23 17.63
N ASP A 262 -7.00 17.59 16.35
CA ASP A 262 -7.77 16.97 15.27
C ASP A 262 -7.01 15.73 14.77
N LEU A 263 -7.65 14.57 14.87
CA LEU A 263 -7.06 13.25 14.65
C LEU A 263 -8.06 12.36 13.89
N ALA A 264 -7.66 11.14 13.60
CA ALA A 264 -8.55 10.11 13.08
C ALA A 264 -8.30 8.77 13.78
N ILE A 265 -9.34 7.93 13.83
CA ILE A 265 -9.21 6.52 14.20
C ILE A 265 -9.30 5.69 12.92
N LEU A 266 -8.22 5.00 12.58
CA LEU A 266 -8.16 4.03 11.49
C LEU A 266 -8.63 2.68 12.04
N LEU A 267 -9.71 2.14 11.48
CA LEU A 267 -10.30 0.89 11.95
C LEU A 267 -9.82 -0.28 11.11
N VAL A 268 -9.35 -1.34 11.77
CA VAL A 268 -8.90 -2.58 11.13
C VAL A 268 -9.39 -3.80 11.89
N HIS A 269 -9.28 -4.97 11.24
CA HIS A 269 -9.43 -6.23 11.94
C HIS A 269 -8.32 -6.37 12.99
N ALA A 270 -8.68 -6.89 14.17
CA ALA A 270 -7.69 -7.16 15.20
C ALA A 270 -6.64 -8.16 14.67
N PRO A 271 -5.35 -7.81 14.67
CA PRO A 271 -4.31 -8.71 14.20
C PRO A 271 -4.24 -9.96 15.10
N PRO A 272 -3.84 -11.13 14.58
CA PRO A 272 -3.72 -12.35 15.36
C PRO A 272 -2.86 -12.23 16.62
N GLU A 273 -1.90 -11.31 16.62
CA GLU A 273 -1.00 -11.04 17.72
C GLU A 273 -1.73 -10.41 18.93
N CYS A 274 -2.89 -9.77 18.70
CA CYS A 274 -3.76 -9.25 19.75
C CYS A 274 -4.64 -10.33 20.41
N LYS A 275 -4.54 -11.61 19.98
CA LYS A 275 -5.45 -12.69 20.37
C LYS A 275 -5.41 -13.12 21.84
N GLY A 276 -4.47 -12.67 22.68
CA GLY A 276 -4.41 -13.06 24.10
C GLY A 276 -5.65 -12.66 24.92
N SER A 277 -5.69 -11.45 25.49
CA SER A 277 -6.78 -10.99 26.37
C SER A 277 -8.14 -10.79 25.67
N LEU A 278 -8.18 -10.93 24.34
CA LEU A 278 -9.33 -10.64 23.49
C LEU A 278 -9.83 -11.85 22.69
N GLU A 279 -9.27 -13.02 22.95
CA GLU A 279 -9.36 -14.24 22.13
C GLU A 279 -10.78 -14.63 21.68
N ASN A 280 -11.78 -14.25 22.47
CA ASN A 280 -13.18 -14.65 22.26
C ASN A 280 -14.08 -13.53 21.72
N LYS A 281 -13.55 -12.36 21.34
CA LYS A 281 -14.37 -11.23 20.89
C LYS A 281 -14.01 -10.86 19.46
N ASP A 282 -15.00 -10.92 18.58
CA ASP A 282 -14.92 -10.35 17.23
C ASP A 282 -14.93 -8.81 17.35
N VAL A 283 -13.74 -8.21 17.44
CA VAL A 283 -13.53 -6.78 17.69
C VAL A 283 -12.82 -6.10 16.52
N LEU A 284 -13.02 -4.79 16.42
CA LEU A 284 -12.21 -3.91 15.60
C LEU A 284 -11.09 -3.30 16.43
N TYR A 285 -9.95 -3.13 15.79
CA TYR A 285 -8.81 -2.42 16.37
C TYR A 285 -8.75 -1.01 15.78
N GLY A 286 -8.66 -0.02 16.66
CA GLY A 286 -8.61 1.40 16.31
C GLY A 286 -7.22 1.97 16.56
N LEU A 287 -6.61 2.49 15.50
CA LEU A 287 -5.33 3.18 15.54
C LEU A 287 -5.53 4.69 15.46
N ILE A 288 -4.98 5.42 16.44
CA ILE A 288 -4.98 6.89 16.40
C ILE A 288 -3.94 7.33 15.37
N ALA A 289 -4.40 8.10 14.40
CA ALA A 289 -3.61 8.63 13.31
C ALA A 289 -3.75 10.15 13.23
N THR A 290 -2.70 10.79 12.73
CA THR A 290 -2.73 12.20 12.35
C THR A 290 -3.58 12.41 11.10
N LEU A 291 -3.91 13.67 10.79
CA LEU A 291 -4.64 13.99 9.56
C LEU A 291 -3.86 13.67 8.28
N ASP A 292 -2.53 13.77 8.31
CA ASP A 292 -1.68 13.40 7.16
C ASP A 292 -1.72 11.89 6.90
N GLU A 293 -1.65 11.09 7.96
CA GLU A 293 -1.79 9.62 7.87
C GLU A 293 -3.20 9.21 7.43
N MET A 294 -4.23 9.91 7.92
CA MET A 294 -5.60 9.74 7.45
C MET A 294 -5.72 9.98 5.94
N ALA A 295 -5.04 11.01 5.42
CA ALA A 295 -5.04 11.31 4.00
C ALA A 295 -4.35 10.20 3.18
N VAL A 296 -3.22 9.66 3.67
CA VAL A 296 -2.55 8.51 3.06
C VAL A 296 -3.45 7.27 3.08
N PHE A 297 -4.09 6.97 4.22
CA PHE A 297 -5.02 5.85 4.37
C PHE A 297 -6.20 5.94 3.38
N SER A 298 -6.77 7.13 3.25
CA SER A 298 -7.91 7.37 2.37
C SER A 298 -7.54 7.28 0.89
N LYS A 299 -6.32 7.70 0.52
CA LYS A 299 -5.87 7.72 -0.88
C LYS A 299 -5.28 6.38 -1.33
N TYR A 300 -4.46 5.75 -0.51
CA TYR A 300 -3.68 4.56 -0.88
C TYR A 300 -4.06 3.29 -0.12
N GLY A 301 -5.05 3.35 0.77
CA GLY A 301 -5.60 2.19 1.46
C GLY A 301 -4.86 1.80 2.73
N ALA A 302 -5.46 0.83 3.43
CA ALA A 302 -5.03 0.38 4.75
C ALA A 302 -3.67 -0.32 4.72
N ALA A 303 -3.47 -1.25 3.77
CA ALA A 303 -2.24 -2.03 3.70
C ALA A 303 -0.99 -1.15 3.55
N ARG A 304 -0.98 -0.20 2.60
CA ARG A 304 0.18 0.70 2.40
C ARG A 304 0.44 1.55 3.64
N THR A 305 -0.60 2.17 4.17
CA THR A 305 -0.47 3.09 5.30
C THR A 305 0.04 2.37 6.53
N LEU A 306 -0.61 1.27 6.90
CA LEU A 306 -0.35 0.62 8.18
C LEU A 306 0.94 -0.19 8.18
N THR A 307 1.35 -0.76 7.05
CA THR A 307 2.65 -1.44 6.93
C THR A 307 3.82 -0.45 6.98
N ASN A 308 3.68 0.74 6.38
CA ASN A 308 4.70 1.79 6.51
C ASN A 308 4.74 2.38 7.92
N MET A 309 3.59 2.55 8.58
CA MET A 309 3.57 2.93 10.01
C MET A 309 4.20 1.84 10.88
N GLY A 310 3.91 0.56 10.59
CA GLY A 310 4.51 -0.59 11.27
C GLY A 310 6.03 -0.60 11.11
N ASN A 311 6.51 -0.31 9.90
CA ASN A 311 7.93 -0.14 9.59
C ASN A 311 8.58 0.95 10.44
N ASP A 312 8.00 2.15 10.49
CA ASP A 312 8.60 3.27 11.23
C ASP A 312 8.55 3.08 12.75
N LEU A 313 7.56 2.33 13.24
CA LEU A 313 7.41 1.98 14.66
C LEU A 313 8.01 0.61 15.02
N GLU A 314 8.71 -0.05 14.10
CA GLU A 314 9.35 -1.35 14.32
C GLU A 314 8.38 -2.43 14.86
N THR A 315 7.16 -2.44 14.33
CA THR A 315 6.09 -3.39 14.69
C THR A 315 5.62 -4.19 13.47
N TRP A 316 5.13 -5.41 13.69
CA TRP A 316 4.68 -6.30 12.61
C TRP A 316 3.21 -6.68 12.76
N PRO A 317 2.44 -6.73 11.65
CA PRO A 317 2.67 -6.01 10.39
C PRO A 317 2.30 -4.53 10.49
N ILE A 318 1.62 -4.16 11.58
CA ILE A 318 1.10 -2.82 11.86
C ILE A 318 1.36 -2.46 13.32
N PRO A 319 1.25 -1.18 13.72
CA PRO A 319 1.33 -0.79 15.11
C PRO A 319 0.24 -1.47 15.96
N LEU A 320 0.61 -1.96 17.15
CA LEU A 320 -0.31 -2.52 18.14
C LEU A 320 -0.58 -1.55 19.31
N TRP A 321 -0.25 -0.29 19.09
CA TRP A 321 -0.46 0.80 20.02
C TRP A 321 -0.41 2.12 19.26
N SER A 322 -0.99 3.15 19.88
CA SER A 322 -1.02 4.51 19.37
C SER A 322 -0.30 5.44 20.34
N ASP A 323 0.25 6.51 19.80
CA ASP A 323 0.74 7.66 20.56
C ASP A 323 0.17 8.90 19.88
N TRP A 324 -0.72 9.64 20.54
CA TRP A 324 -1.36 10.83 19.94
C TRP A 324 -0.44 12.05 19.88
N SER A 325 0.71 11.98 20.54
CA SER A 325 1.66 13.08 20.70
C SER A 325 2.93 12.87 19.88
N ARG A 326 2.96 11.83 19.04
CA ARG A 326 4.01 11.64 18.03
C ARG A 326 3.74 12.55 16.82
N PRO A 327 4.78 12.96 16.08
CA PRO A 327 4.59 13.57 14.77
C PRO A 327 3.98 12.57 13.78
N SER A 328 3.46 13.08 12.66
CA SER A 328 3.03 12.20 11.57
C SER A 328 4.21 11.34 11.09
N LEU A 329 3.95 10.05 10.89
CA LEU A 329 4.93 9.11 10.30
C LEU A 329 4.87 9.15 8.78
N LEU A 330 3.70 9.49 8.22
CA LEU A 330 3.42 9.44 6.79
C LEU A 330 2.67 10.68 6.33
N ALA A 331 2.96 11.13 5.13
CA ALA A 331 2.21 12.13 4.42
C ALA A 331 2.09 11.77 2.94
N LEU A 332 1.16 12.41 2.24
CA LEU A 332 0.92 12.14 0.81
C LEU A 332 2.18 12.32 -0.06
N HIS A 333 3.06 13.25 0.31
CA HIS A 333 4.27 13.52 -0.46
C HIS A 333 5.30 12.38 -0.39
N ASP A 334 5.24 11.52 0.64
CA ASP A 334 6.10 10.34 0.77
C ASP A 334 5.81 9.28 -0.30
N PHE A 335 4.67 9.37 -0.99
CA PHE A 335 4.25 8.44 -2.05
C PHE A 335 4.15 9.10 -3.42
N ARG A 336 4.71 10.31 -3.55
CA ARG A 336 4.74 11.04 -4.82
C ARG A 336 5.45 10.22 -5.89
N GLY A 337 4.82 10.09 -7.05
CA GLY A 337 5.34 9.31 -8.17
C GLY A 337 5.07 7.82 -8.07
N SER A 338 4.31 7.36 -7.06
CA SER A 338 3.83 5.98 -7.03
C SER A 338 3.01 5.69 -8.28
N LEU A 339 3.13 4.45 -8.77
CA LEU A 339 2.35 3.94 -9.88
C LEU A 339 0.84 4.10 -9.67
N THR A 340 0.39 3.97 -8.42
CA THR A 340 -1.00 4.21 -8.00
C THR A 340 -1.50 5.64 -8.23
N GLU A 341 -0.61 6.64 -8.41
CA GLU A 341 -0.99 8.00 -8.82
C GLU A 341 -1.17 8.15 -10.33
N MET A 342 -0.57 7.25 -11.12
CA MET A 342 -0.54 7.32 -12.59
C MET A 342 -1.60 6.43 -13.24
N VAL A 343 -2.32 5.63 -12.45
CA VAL A 343 -3.22 4.59 -12.93
C VAL A 343 -4.57 4.70 -12.26
N SER A 344 -5.62 4.19 -12.92
CA SER A 344 -6.94 4.12 -12.30
C SER A 344 -6.94 3.06 -11.20
N VAL A 345 -7.23 3.48 -9.98
CA VAL A 345 -7.30 2.62 -8.80
C VAL A 345 -8.76 2.50 -8.37
N LEU A 346 -9.23 1.26 -8.26
CA LEU A 346 -10.55 0.96 -7.74
C LEU A 346 -10.49 0.95 -6.22
N PRO A 347 -11.37 1.72 -5.55
CA PRO A 347 -11.42 1.78 -4.08
C PRO A 347 -12.12 0.54 -3.54
N THR A 348 -11.43 -0.59 -3.60
CA THR A 348 -11.93 -1.88 -3.12
C THR A 348 -11.49 -2.13 -1.68
N LYS A 349 -12.35 -2.81 -0.92
CA LYS A 349 -12.06 -3.34 0.43
C LYS A 349 -12.08 -4.86 0.38
N ASN A 350 -11.49 -5.56 1.36
CA ASN A 350 -11.60 -7.02 1.47
C ASN A 350 -11.09 -7.78 0.22
N ILE A 351 -9.95 -7.33 -0.33
CA ILE A 351 -9.18 -8.06 -1.34
C ILE A 351 -7.79 -8.30 -0.77
N VAL A 352 -7.33 -9.53 -0.81
CA VAL A 352 -5.99 -9.91 -0.35
C VAL A 352 -5.24 -10.58 -1.49
N ALA A 353 -3.96 -10.24 -1.67
CA ALA A 353 -3.08 -10.91 -2.61
C ALA A 353 -1.77 -11.34 -1.96
N THR A 354 -1.42 -12.62 -2.14
CA THR A 354 -0.23 -13.27 -1.56
C THR A 354 0.61 -13.88 -2.66
N LEU A 355 1.86 -13.45 -2.81
CA LEU A 355 2.81 -14.09 -3.72
C LEU A 355 3.71 -15.06 -2.94
N ASP A 356 3.53 -16.35 -3.18
CA ASP A 356 4.39 -17.43 -2.66
C ASP A 356 5.57 -17.66 -3.61
N THR A 357 6.77 -17.45 -3.09
CA THR A 357 8.01 -17.53 -3.87
C THR A 357 8.52 -18.95 -4.07
N ILE A 358 8.09 -19.91 -3.24
CA ILE A 358 8.48 -21.32 -3.36
C ILE A 358 7.60 -22.01 -4.39
N SER A 359 6.28 -21.80 -4.31
CA SER A 359 5.34 -22.42 -5.24
C SER A 359 5.11 -21.64 -6.52
N HIS A 360 5.76 -20.47 -6.68
CA HIS A 360 5.58 -19.55 -7.81
C HIS A 360 4.10 -19.21 -8.06
N ARG A 361 3.36 -18.97 -6.98
CA ARG A 361 1.91 -18.81 -7.00
C ARG A 361 1.49 -17.48 -6.39
N LEU A 362 0.74 -16.71 -7.17
CA LEU A 362 -0.03 -15.58 -6.66
C LEU A 362 -1.43 -16.03 -6.30
N THR A 363 -1.79 -15.96 -5.03
CA THR A 363 -3.17 -16.20 -4.57
C THR A 363 -3.88 -14.87 -4.40
N LEU A 364 -5.01 -14.70 -5.08
CA LEU A 364 -5.90 -13.56 -4.97
C LEU A 364 -7.22 -14.01 -4.35
N VAL A 365 -7.55 -13.48 -3.18
CA VAL A 365 -8.79 -13.74 -2.47
C VAL A 365 -9.66 -12.50 -2.54
N VAL A 366 -10.85 -12.63 -3.12
CA VAL A 366 -11.80 -11.53 -3.33
C VAL A 366 -13.08 -11.83 -2.54
N SER A 367 -13.46 -10.94 -1.60
CA SER A 367 -14.76 -11.07 -0.95
C SER A 367 -15.92 -10.82 -1.91
N ASN A 368 -17.11 -11.32 -1.59
CA ASN A 368 -18.31 -11.06 -2.39
C ASN A 368 -18.62 -9.55 -2.53
N SER A 369 -18.42 -8.77 -1.47
CA SER A 369 -18.61 -7.31 -1.50
C SER A 369 -17.64 -6.61 -2.46
N ALA A 370 -16.39 -7.05 -2.49
CA ALA A 370 -15.40 -6.53 -3.43
C ALA A 370 -15.74 -6.94 -4.86
N LEU A 371 -16.14 -8.20 -5.05
CA LEU A 371 -16.47 -8.75 -6.36
C LEU A 371 -17.58 -7.97 -7.05
N GLU A 372 -18.62 -7.54 -6.35
CA GLU A 372 -19.70 -6.74 -6.92
C GLU A 372 -19.18 -5.41 -7.51
N LEU A 373 -18.30 -4.73 -6.78
CA LEU A 373 -17.65 -3.50 -7.25
C LEU A 373 -16.74 -3.77 -8.45
N ILE A 374 -15.90 -4.80 -8.35
CA ILE A 374 -15.02 -5.23 -9.43
C ILE A 374 -15.82 -5.55 -10.69
N GLN A 375 -16.92 -6.30 -10.59
CA GLN A 375 -17.75 -6.65 -11.73
C GLN A 375 -18.46 -5.45 -12.33
N ALA A 376 -18.89 -4.48 -11.52
CA ALA A 376 -19.49 -3.24 -12.02
C ALA A 376 -18.50 -2.43 -12.88
N ASP A 377 -17.22 -2.42 -12.49
CA ASP A 377 -16.17 -1.72 -13.23
C ASP A 377 -15.60 -2.52 -14.39
N LEU A 378 -15.39 -3.84 -14.23
CA LEU A 378 -14.95 -4.74 -15.30
C LEU A 378 -15.87 -4.69 -16.51
N ARG A 379 -17.18 -4.60 -16.31
CA ARG A 379 -18.15 -4.47 -17.40
C ARG A 379 -17.95 -3.20 -18.25
N LYS A 380 -17.28 -2.18 -17.72
CA LYS A 380 -16.91 -0.96 -18.46
C LYS A 380 -15.66 -1.16 -19.31
N PHE A 381 -14.86 -2.18 -19.01
CA PHE A 381 -13.60 -2.49 -19.67
C PHE A 381 -13.56 -3.96 -20.12
N PRO A 382 -14.45 -4.36 -21.05
CA PRO A 382 -14.44 -5.72 -21.55
C PRO A 382 -13.11 -6.02 -22.25
N PRO A 383 -12.67 -7.29 -22.25
CA PRO A 383 -11.53 -7.72 -23.03
C PRO A 383 -11.67 -7.33 -24.50
N ALA A 384 -10.54 -7.14 -25.18
CA ALA A 384 -10.52 -6.82 -26.60
C ALA A 384 -11.28 -7.88 -27.41
N GLN A 385 -12.35 -7.46 -28.10
CA GLN A 385 -13.00 -8.31 -29.08
C GLN A 385 -12.07 -8.46 -30.30
N PRO A 386 -12.11 -9.60 -31.02
CA PRO A 386 -11.33 -9.77 -32.25
C PRO A 386 -11.54 -8.60 -33.22
N GLY A 387 -10.47 -7.87 -33.54
CA GLY A 387 -10.52 -6.71 -34.45
C GLY A 387 -10.79 -5.35 -33.77
N VAL A 388 -11.06 -5.32 -32.47
CA VAL A 388 -11.15 -4.08 -31.68
C VAL A 388 -9.93 -4.01 -30.78
N ILE A 389 -9.05 -3.04 -31.01
CA ILE A 389 -7.99 -2.68 -30.08
C ILE A 389 -8.68 -2.04 -28.88
N SER A 390 -9.18 -2.86 -27.95
CA SER A 390 -9.48 -2.38 -26.61
C SER A 390 -8.12 -2.18 -25.97
N ASP A 391 -7.73 -0.94 -25.69
CA ASP A 391 -6.63 -0.65 -24.79
C ASP A 391 -6.91 -1.47 -23.54
N LEU A 392 -6.18 -2.58 -23.35
CA LEU A 392 -6.46 -3.53 -22.28
C LEU A 392 -6.35 -2.76 -20.98
N ALA A 393 -7.51 -2.36 -20.44
CA ALA A 393 -7.57 -1.37 -19.40
C ALA A 393 -6.77 -1.89 -18.23
N ARG A 394 -5.77 -1.12 -17.82
CA ARG A 394 -5.04 -1.42 -16.61
C ARG A 394 -6.03 -1.30 -15.45
N ILE A 395 -6.22 -2.37 -14.69
CA ILE A 395 -7.09 -2.37 -13.52
C ILE A 395 -6.23 -2.53 -12.29
N THR A 396 -6.29 -1.54 -11.40
CA THR A 396 -5.54 -1.55 -10.15
C THR A 396 -6.52 -1.56 -8.98
N PHE A 397 -6.24 -2.41 -7.99
CA PHE A 397 -7.01 -2.52 -6.76
C PHE A 397 -6.12 -2.19 -5.57
N LEU A 398 -6.71 -1.55 -4.56
CA LEU A 398 -6.10 -1.50 -3.24
C LEU A 398 -6.34 -2.82 -2.52
N LEU A 399 -5.31 -3.32 -1.86
CA LEU A 399 -5.37 -4.54 -1.08
C LEU A 399 -5.57 -4.22 0.40
N ASP A 400 -6.21 -5.15 1.10
CA ASP A 400 -6.41 -5.11 2.54
C ASP A 400 -5.28 -5.86 3.25
N LEU A 401 -5.23 -5.70 4.58
CA LEU A 401 -4.33 -6.48 5.42
C LEU A 401 -4.80 -7.93 5.55
N ASP A 402 -3.90 -8.86 5.25
CA ASP A 402 -4.00 -10.26 5.59
C ASP A 402 -3.34 -10.57 6.95
N ALA A 403 -4.12 -11.19 7.82
CA ALA A 403 -3.65 -11.79 9.07
C ALA A 403 -2.70 -12.98 8.85
N GLY A 404 -2.82 -13.66 7.71
CA GLY A 404 -1.97 -14.77 7.28
C GLY A 404 -0.61 -14.35 6.71
N ALA A 405 -0.38 -13.04 6.55
CA ALA A 405 0.85 -12.55 5.94
C ALA A 405 2.11 -12.94 6.72
N GLN A 406 3.15 -13.31 5.95
CA GLN A 406 4.49 -13.55 6.46
C GLN A 406 5.42 -12.35 6.23
N ALA A 407 5.22 -11.63 5.13
CA ALA A 407 5.93 -10.40 4.77
C ALA A 407 4.96 -9.46 4.03
N TYR A 408 5.19 -8.14 4.17
CA TYR A 408 4.55 -7.12 3.35
C TYR A 408 5.62 -6.38 2.55
N LEU A 409 5.28 -6.05 1.31
CA LEU A 409 6.04 -5.08 0.54
C LEU A 409 5.73 -3.68 1.05
N THR A 410 6.77 -2.87 1.16
CA THR A 410 6.73 -1.46 1.52
C THR A 410 7.51 -0.66 0.48
N TRP A 411 7.10 0.58 0.27
CA TRP A 411 7.72 1.47 -0.70
C TRP A 411 7.44 2.93 -0.34
N ARG A 412 8.43 3.80 -0.54
CA ARG A 412 8.30 5.27 -0.48
C ARG A 412 9.02 5.92 -1.65
N SER A 413 8.62 7.16 -1.94
CA SER A 413 9.26 8.01 -2.94
C SER A 413 10.76 8.11 -2.68
N GLY A 414 11.54 7.94 -3.74
CA GLY A 414 13.00 7.89 -3.66
C GLY A 414 13.60 6.50 -3.42
N GLN A 415 12.80 5.46 -3.21
CA GLN A 415 13.28 4.07 -3.18
C GLN A 415 13.31 3.45 -4.58
N ASP A 416 14.41 2.77 -4.91
CA ASP A 416 14.65 2.16 -6.23
C ASP A 416 13.73 0.96 -6.54
N GLY A 417 13.09 0.37 -5.52
CA GLY A 417 12.26 -0.82 -5.69
C GLY A 417 11.53 -1.26 -4.40
N PRO A 418 10.83 -2.40 -4.45
CA PRO A 418 10.17 -3.00 -3.29
C PRO A 418 11.14 -3.22 -2.13
N ALA A 419 10.69 -2.93 -0.90
CA ALA A 419 11.38 -3.32 0.32
C ALA A 419 10.48 -4.23 1.17
N ILE A 420 11.09 -5.17 1.91
CA ILE A 420 10.41 -5.97 2.93
C ILE A 420 10.98 -5.55 4.28
N PHE A 421 10.12 -5.16 5.21
CA PHE A 421 10.53 -4.80 6.56
C PHE A 421 9.74 -5.57 7.62
N ASN A 422 10.43 -5.92 8.70
CA ASN A 422 9.91 -6.60 9.90
C ASN A 422 9.08 -7.87 9.63
N ALA A 423 9.43 -8.64 8.59
CA ALA A 423 8.75 -9.87 8.25
C ALA A 423 8.86 -10.94 9.36
N ARG A 424 7.93 -11.90 9.36
CA ARG A 424 8.06 -13.13 10.14
C ARG A 424 9.38 -13.84 9.79
N PRO A 425 10.00 -14.59 10.72
CA PRO A 425 11.23 -15.32 10.42
C PRO A 425 11.07 -16.27 9.22
N ASN A 426 12.01 -16.20 8.28
CA ASN A 426 12.04 -17.01 7.05
C ASN A 426 10.74 -16.92 6.22
N PRO A 427 10.34 -15.73 5.74
CA PRO A 427 9.13 -15.58 4.97
C PRO A 427 9.27 -16.30 3.62
N THR A 428 8.29 -17.13 3.28
CA THR A 428 8.20 -17.83 1.98
C THR A 428 7.16 -17.20 1.06
N SER A 429 6.48 -16.17 1.54
CA SER A 429 5.46 -15.43 0.82
C SER A 429 5.43 -13.98 1.26
N PHE A 430 5.02 -13.10 0.36
CA PHE A 430 4.83 -11.68 0.67
C PHE A 430 3.51 -11.15 0.10
N HIS A 431 3.00 -10.11 0.72
CA HIS A 431 1.77 -9.42 0.37
C HIS A 431 2.06 -8.05 -0.21
N GLY A 432 1.29 -7.68 -1.22
CA GLY A 432 1.28 -6.31 -1.75
C GLY A 432 0.27 -5.43 -1.03
N CYS A 433 0.41 -4.12 -1.19
CA CYS A 433 -0.53 -3.10 -0.75
C CYS A 433 -1.52 -2.69 -1.84
N TRP A 434 -1.19 -2.98 -3.09
CA TRP A 434 -2.06 -2.86 -4.26
C TRP A 434 -1.74 -3.96 -5.26
N MET A 435 -2.65 -4.20 -6.19
CA MET A 435 -2.45 -5.15 -7.28
C MET A 435 -2.91 -4.54 -8.60
N SER A 436 -2.12 -4.70 -9.65
CA SER A 436 -2.46 -4.19 -10.99
C SER A 436 -2.46 -5.32 -12.01
N PHE A 437 -3.58 -5.47 -12.72
CA PHE A 437 -3.65 -6.23 -13.96
C PHE A 437 -3.47 -5.32 -15.15
N SER A 438 -2.69 -5.79 -16.13
CA SER A 438 -2.58 -5.10 -17.41
C SER A 438 -2.40 -6.08 -18.54
N GLY A 439 -3.00 -5.76 -19.67
CA GLY A 439 -2.79 -6.50 -20.90
C GLY A 439 -1.43 -6.20 -21.52
N ILE A 440 -0.96 -7.15 -22.30
CA ILE A 440 0.09 -6.97 -23.30
C ILE A 440 -0.62 -6.68 -24.61
N ASN A 441 -0.30 -5.54 -25.23
CA ASN A 441 -0.90 -5.20 -26.50
C ASN A 441 -0.38 -6.14 -27.60
N PRO A 442 -1.17 -6.42 -28.66
CA PRO A 442 -0.73 -7.29 -29.75
C PRO A 442 0.61 -6.88 -30.39
N HIS A 443 0.90 -5.58 -30.43
CA HIS A 443 2.16 -5.05 -30.97
C HIS A 443 3.36 -5.21 -30.01
N GLU A 444 3.10 -5.43 -28.71
CA GLU A 444 4.10 -5.63 -27.67
C GLU A 444 4.41 -7.11 -27.44
N GLU A 445 3.56 -8.04 -27.93
CA GLU A 445 3.69 -9.48 -27.65
C GLU A 445 5.04 -10.09 -28.07
N ALA A 446 5.70 -9.49 -29.06
CA ALA A 446 7.04 -9.91 -29.49
C ALA A 446 8.15 -9.51 -28.50
N THR A 447 7.91 -8.48 -27.69
CA THR A 447 8.91 -7.84 -26.81
C THR A 447 8.61 -8.01 -25.33
N VAL A 448 7.35 -8.15 -24.95
CA VAL A 448 6.88 -8.22 -23.57
C VAL A 448 6.36 -9.62 -23.30
N LYS A 449 6.90 -10.25 -22.26
CA LYS A 449 6.44 -11.55 -21.77
C LYS A 449 5.39 -11.35 -20.68
N GLU A 450 4.55 -12.37 -20.50
CA GLU A 450 3.67 -12.45 -19.33
C GLU A 450 4.52 -12.61 -18.08
N TYR A 451 4.15 -11.93 -17.00
CA TYR A 451 4.84 -12.04 -15.72
C TYR A 451 3.95 -11.66 -14.55
N ILE A 452 4.33 -12.15 -13.38
CA ILE A 452 3.90 -11.66 -12.07
C ILE A 452 5.14 -11.16 -11.34
N ALA A 453 5.17 -9.88 -10.96
CA ALA A 453 6.34 -9.31 -10.30
C ALA A 453 5.96 -8.29 -9.22
N PRO A 454 6.74 -8.20 -8.12
CA PRO A 454 6.62 -7.09 -7.20
C PRO A 454 7.01 -5.78 -7.90
N ARG A 455 6.28 -4.72 -7.61
CA ARG A 455 6.53 -3.36 -8.13
C ARG A 455 6.14 -2.37 -7.05
N GLU A 456 7.06 -1.49 -6.65
CA GLU A 456 6.88 -0.66 -5.45
C GLU A 456 6.48 -1.53 -4.26
N ASP A 457 5.40 -1.23 -3.58
CA ASP A 457 4.81 -2.05 -2.51
C ASP A 457 3.62 -2.90 -2.99
N GLY A 458 3.43 -3.07 -4.30
CA GLY A 458 2.34 -3.86 -4.87
C GLY A 458 2.80 -4.98 -5.77
N ILE A 459 1.83 -5.61 -6.43
CA ILE A 459 2.05 -6.74 -7.34
C ILE A 459 1.50 -6.36 -8.73
N GLU A 460 2.36 -6.39 -9.73
CA GLU A 460 1.96 -6.18 -11.12
C GLU A 460 1.86 -7.53 -11.85
N VAL A 461 0.77 -7.67 -12.60
CA VAL A 461 0.47 -8.84 -13.42
C VAL A 461 0.25 -8.38 -14.86
N LYS A 462 1.15 -8.82 -15.75
CA LYS A 462 1.10 -8.57 -17.20
C LYS A 462 0.67 -9.86 -17.90
N MET A 463 -0.42 -9.79 -18.65
CA MET A 463 -1.06 -10.95 -19.29
C MET A 463 -1.30 -10.72 -20.78
N LYS A 464 -1.21 -11.77 -21.58
CA LYS A 464 -1.72 -11.75 -22.97
C LYS A 464 -3.24 -11.68 -22.97
N GLY A 465 -3.82 -11.26 -24.11
CA GLY A 465 -5.27 -11.14 -24.26
C GLY A 465 -6.04 -12.41 -23.88
N SER A 466 -5.54 -13.60 -24.26
CA SER A 466 -6.19 -14.89 -23.94
C SER A 466 -6.11 -15.27 -22.46
N THR A 467 -5.04 -14.88 -21.76
CA THR A 467 -4.87 -15.10 -20.32
C THR A 467 -5.76 -14.13 -19.53
N TRP A 468 -5.79 -12.87 -19.96
CA TRP A 468 -6.70 -11.86 -19.42
C TRP A 468 -8.17 -12.25 -19.57
N GLU A 469 -8.59 -12.71 -20.75
CA GLU A 469 -9.97 -13.17 -21.01
C GLU A 469 -10.38 -14.26 -20.02
N ARG A 470 -9.52 -15.25 -19.78
CA ARG A 470 -9.81 -16.34 -18.82
C ARG A 470 -10.01 -15.82 -17.40
N LEU A 471 -9.16 -14.91 -16.95
CA LEU A 471 -9.28 -14.29 -15.63
C LEU A 471 -10.54 -13.41 -15.54
N TYR A 472 -10.80 -12.61 -16.59
CA TYR A 472 -11.98 -11.76 -16.70
C TYR A 472 -13.27 -12.58 -16.60
N GLN A 473 -13.38 -13.66 -17.39
CA GLN A 473 -14.55 -14.54 -17.35
C GLN A 473 -14.74 -15.15 -15.97
N ALA A 474 -13.66 -15.60 -15.32
CA ALA A 474 -13.71 -16.13 -13.96
C ALA A 474 -14.22 -15.10 -12.93
N MET A 475 -13.80 -13.84 -13.05
CA MET A 475 -14.30 -12.72 -12.23
C MET A 475 -15.77 -12.42 -12.49
N ILE A 476 -16.21 -12.38 -13.75
CA ILE A 476 -17.61 -12.12 -14.11
C ILE A 476 -18.54 -13.27 -13.70
N SER A 477 -18.11 -14.52 -13.84
CA SER A 477 -18.91 -15.71 -13.53
C SER A 477 -18.86 -16.12 -12.06
N ARG A 478 -18.03 -15.46 -11.24
CA ARG A 478 -17.77 -15.86 -9.84
C ARG A 478 -17.25 -17.30 -9.72
N THR A 479 -16.50 -17.78 -10.70
CA THR A 479 -15.89 -19.12 -10.66
C THR A 479 -14.42 -19.02 -10.24
N PRO A 480 -13.96 -19.75 -9.20
CA PRO A 480 -12.55 -19.84 -8.89
C PRO A 480 -11.75 -20.28 -10.13
N ALA A 481 -10.54 -19.77 -10.28
CA ALA A 481 -9.72 -20.03 -11.45
C ALA A 481 -8.23 -20.16 -11.09
N ILE A 482 -7.54 -20.99 -11.87
CA ILE A 482 -6.08 -21.10 -11.84
C ILE A 482 -5.60 -20.77 -13.24
N VAL A 483 -4.88 -19.66 -13.38
CA VAL A 483 -4.46 -19.08 -14.65
C VAL A 483 -2.94 -19.06 -14.70
N PRO A 484 -2.29 -19.74 -15.65
CA PRO A 484 -0.85 -19.61 -15.84
C PRO A 484 -0.54 -18.23 -16.43
N VAL A 485 0.44 -17.54 -15.85
CA VAL A 485 0.92 -16.21 -16.28
C VAL A 485 2.44 -16.28 -16.34
N GLY A 486 3.01 -16.43 -17.55
CA GLY A 486 4.45 -16.59 -17.68
C GLY A 486 4.97 -17.87 -17.02
N SER A 487 5.93 -17.75 -16.11
CA SER A 487 6.46 -18.85 -15.30
C SER A 487 5.65 -19.10 -14.02
N GLU A 488 4.73 -18.20 -13.69
CA GLU A 488 3.98 -18.17 -12.45
C GLU A 488 2.54 -18.63 -12.66
N THR A 489 1.83 -18.85 -11.55
CA THR A 489 0.40 -19.17 -11.57
C THR A 489 -0.38 -18.19 -10.72
N LEU A 490 -1.47 -17.65 -11.26
CA LEU A 490 -2.46 -16.89 -10.52
C LEU A 490 -3.62 -17.79 -10.11
N GLN A 491 -3.88 -17.89 -8.81
CA GLN A 491 -5.04 -18.56 -8.23
C GLN A 491 -6.05 -17.52 -7.73
N LEU A 492 -7.21 -17.46 -8.36
CA LEU A 492 -8.34 -16.63 -7.94
C LEU A 492 -9.30 -17.45 -7.08
N SER A 493 -9.62 -16.94 -5.89
CA SER A 493 -10.54 -17.55 -4.93
C SER A 493 -11.51 -16.51 -4.37
N TYR A 494 -12.68 -16.95 -3.91
CA TYR A 494 -13.71 -16.08 -3.35
C TYR A 494 -14.01 -16.46 -1.89
N ALA A 495 -14.18 -15.45 -1.05
CA ALA A 495 -14.49 -15.59 0.39
C ALA A 495 -15.96 -15.31 0.70
#